data_AF-A0A8S2WSV2-F1
#
_entry.id   AF-A0A8S2WSV2-F1
#
_cell.length_a   1.000
_cell.length_b   1.000
_cell.length_c   1.000
_cell.angle_alpha   90.00
_cell.angle_beta   90.00
_cell.angle_gamma   90.00
#
_symmetry.space_group_name_H-M   'P 1'
#
loop_
_entity.id
_entity.type
_entity.pdbx_description
1 polymer ?
#
loop_
_entity_poly.entity_id
_entity_poly.type
_entity_poly.pdbx_seq_one_letter_code
_entity_poly.pdbx_strand_id
1 'polypeptide(L)' 'FLDLTSNEQNFITQTGVQRLASKYGFIVANPDTSPRGCNIEGDRDQRDFGEGAGYYIDATEDKWS' A
#
# COMPACT_ATOMS: atom_id res chain seq x y z
N PHE A 1 5.07 7.97 -4.89
CA PHE A 1 5.03 6.97 -5.98
C PHE A 1 4.24 5.73 -5.59
N LEU A 2 4.19 5.38 -4.30
CA LEU A 2 2.98 4.84 -3.70
C LEU A 2 2.29 6.00 -2.99
N ASP A 3 1.02 6.18 -3.26
CA ASP A 3 0.13 7.17 -2.62
C ASP A 3 -1.19 6.45 -2.34
N LEU A 4 -2.13 7.11 -1.67
CA LEU A 4 -3.50 6.61 -1.44
C LEU A 4 -4.06 5.96 -2.71
N THR A 5 -4.68 4.78 -2.57
CA THR A 5 -5.22 3.91 -3.64
C THR A 5 -4.21 3.10 -4.46
N SER A 6 -2.90 3.29 -4.27
CA SER A 6 -1.89 2.52 -4.99
C SER A 6 -1.83 1.08 -4.48
N ASN A 7 -1.60 0.13 -5.39
CA ASN A 7 -1.24 -1.25 -5.04
C ASN A 7 0.26 -1.50 -5.31
N GLU A 8 0.72 -2.71 -5.02
CA GLU A 8 2.12 -3.11 -5.16
C GLU A 8 2.64 -3.00 -6.59
N GLN A 9 1.75 -3.12 -7.59
CA GLN A 9 2.12 -3.11 -9.00
C GLN A 9 2.49 -1.71 -9.50
N ASN A 10 1.94 -0.65 -8.91
CA ASN A 10 2.20 0.74 -9.31
C ASN A 10 3.69 1.08 -9.22
N PHE A 11 4.32 0.78 -8.09
CA PHE A 11 5.74 1.07 -7.88
C PHE A 11 6.63 0.22 -8.80
N ILE A 12 6.31 -1.07 -8.93
CA ILE A 12 7.06 -1.99 -9.78
C ILE A 12 7.02 -1.51 -11.24
N THR A 13 5.86 -1.15 -11.77
CA THR A 13 5.71 -0.87 -13.20
C THR A 13 6.08 0.55 -13.61
N GLN A 14 5.96 1.54 -12.72
CA GLN A 14 6.05 2.96 -13.10
C GLN A 14 7.36 3.65 -12.71
N THR A 15 8.10 3.13 -11.73
CA THR A 15 9.29 3.84 -11.19
C THR A 15 10.60 3.51 -11.92
N GLY A 16 10.66 2.38 -12.64
CA GLY A 16 11.90 1.91 -13.27
C GLY A 16 13.00 1.52 -12.27
N VAL A 17 12.65 1.30 -10.99
CA VAL A 17 13.59 0.99 -9.90
C VAL A 17 14.48 -0.24 -10.19
N GLN A 18 14.02 -1.16 -11.05
CA GLN A 18 14.72 -2.39 -11.42
C GLN A 18 16.12 -2.12 -11.95
N ARG A 19 16.30 -1.04 -12.73
CA ARG A 19 17.62 -0.71 -13.30
C ARG A 19 18.63 -0.36 -12.21
N LEU A 20 18.20 0.38 -11.19
CA LEU A 20 19.06 0.77 -10.07
C LEU A 20 19.30 -0.41 -9.13
N ALA A 21 18.27 -1.20 -8.84
CA ALA A 21 18.38 -2.41 -8.02
C ALA A 21 19.38 -3.41 -8.62
N SER A 22 19.30 -3.65 -9.93
CA SER A 22 20.25 -4.50 -10.66
C SER A 22 21.67 -3.93 -10.66
N LYS A 23 21.82 -2.60 -10.82
CA LYS A 23 23.13 -1.95 -10.87
C LYS A 23 23.88 -2.00 -9.54
N TYR A 24 23.18 -1.85 -8.42
CA TYR A 24 23.80 -1.71 -7.10
C TYR A 24 23.62 -2.93 -6.19
N GLY A 25 22.90 -3.97 -6.65
CA GLY A 25 22.82 -5.26 -5.95
C GLY A 25 21.94 -5.24 -4.70
N PHE A 26 20.82 -4.50 -4.71
CA PHE A 26 19.87 -4.48 -3.59
C PHE A 26 18.53 -5.11 -3.94
N ILE A 27 17.90 -5.73 -2.95
CA ILE A 27 16.52 -6.24 -3.03
C ILE A 27 15.56 -5.10 -2.69
N VAL A 28 14.46 -5.00 -3.43
CA VAL A 28 13.38 -4.03 -3.16
C VAL A 28 12.13 -4.81 -2.80
N ALA A 29 11.61 -4.59 -1.59
CA ALA A 29 10.33 -5.11 -1.15
C ALA A 29 9.28 -4.00 -1.27
N ASN A 30 8.13 -4.31 -1.87
CA ASN A 30 7.05 -3.36 -2.07
C ASN A 30 5.72 -3.94 -1.57
N PRO A 31 5.36 -3.74 -0.29
CA PRO A 31 4.10 -4.22 0.26
C PRO A 31 2.91 -3.41 -0.27
N ASP A 32 1.71 -3.97 -0.09
CA ASP A 32 0.45 -3.25 -0.31
C ASP A 32 0.24 -2.18 0.79
N THR A 33 -0.68 -1.24 0.55
CA THR A 33 -0.90 -0.04 1.36
C THR A 33 -1.94 -0.20 2.48
N SER A 34 -2.63 -1.34 2.51
CA SER A 34 -3.54 -1.77 3.59
C SER A 34 -3.85 -3.27 3.45
N PRO A 35 -4.46 -3.90 4.47
CA PRO A 35 -5.21 -5.15 4.26
C PRO A 35 -6.28 -4.99 3.16
N ARG A 36 -6.57 -6.06 2.43
CA ARG A 36 -7.55 -6.11 1.33
C ARG A 36 -8.64 -7.12 1.64
N GLY A 37 -9.89 -6.81 1.28
CA GLY A 37 -10.97 -7.79 1.36
C GLY A 37 -11.51 -8.07 2.78
N CYS A 38 -11.23 -7.21 3.75
CA CYS A 38 -11.69 -7.35 5.14
C CYS A 38 -13.21 -7.16 5.28
N ASN A 39 -13.86 -6.52 4.31
CA ASN A 39 -15.31 -6.26 4.29
C ASN A 39 -15.80 -5.55 5.56
N ILE A 40 -15.03 -4.56 6.02
CA ILE A 40 -15.40 -3.74 7.17
C ILE A 40 -16.32 -2.64 6.66
N GLU A 41 -17.46 -2.42 7.31
CA GLU A 41 -18.39 -1.37 6.90
C GLU A 41 -17.71 0.01 6.87
N GLY A 42 -17.73 0.69 5.73
CA GLY A 42 -17.12 2.01 5.56
C GLY A 42 -15.65 2.02 5.17
N ASP A 43 -15.00 0.85 4.99
CA ASP A 43 -13.60 0.75 4.57
C ASP A 43 -13.33 1.14 3.11
N ARG A 44 -14.37 1.35 2.30
CA ARG A 44 -14.29 1.72 0.89
C ARG A 44 -15.12 2.95 0.52
N ASP A 45 -15.71 3.61 1.52
CA ASP A 45 -16.61 4.75 1.30
C ASP A 45 -15.84 6.00 0.85
N GLN A 46 -14.57 6.12 1.27
CA GLN A 46 -13.72 7.26 0.98
C GLN A 46 -12.37 6.80 0.42
N ARG A 47 -11.75 7.65 -0.39
CA ARG A 47 -10.48 7.35 -1.07
C ARG A 47 -9.28 7.37 -0.12
N ASP A 48 -9.37 8.21 0.89
CA ASP A 48 -8.34 8.54 1.87
C ASP A 48 -8.56 7.82 3.21
N PHE A 49 -9.38 6.78 3.23
CA PHE A 49 -9.66 6.01 4.44
C PHE A 49 -9.89 4.53 4.11
N GLY A 50 -9.43 3.64 5.00
CA GLY A 50 -9.66 2.20 4.86
C GLY A 50 -8.79 1.53 3.80
N GLU A 51 -9.41 0.79 2.88
CA GLU A 51 -8.73 -0.05 1.90
C GLU A 51 -7.94 0.79 0.88
N GLY A 52 -6.63 0.59 0.81
CA GLY A 52 -5.69 1.41 0.04
C GLY A 52 -5.20 2.67 0.78
N ALA A 53 -5.54 2.81 2.06
CA ALA A 53 -5.27 3.98 2.89
C ALA A 53 -5.00 3.59 4.36
N GLY A 54 -4.12 2.61 4.61
CA GLY A 54 -3.82 2.13 5.96
C GLY A 54 -2.90 3.02 6.79
N TYR A 55 -2.30 4.06 6.19
CA TYR A 55 -1.38 5.03 6.84
C TYR A 55 -0.16 4.44 7.59
N TYR A 56 0.09 3.13 7.53
CA TYR A 56 1.15 2.43 8.26
C TYR A 56 1.10 2.64 9.77
N ILE A 57 -0.11 2.65 10.32
CA ILE A 57 -0.36 2.76 11.77
C ILE A 57 -1.00 1.48 12.30
N ASP A 58 -0.77 1.19 13.57
CA ASP A 58 -1.56 0.22 14.31
C ASP A 58 -2.82 0.94 14.80
N ALA A 59 -3.98 0.62 14.19
CA ALA A 59 -5.23 1.23 14.58
C ALA A 59 -5.67 0.75 15.98
N THR A 60 -6.18 1.66 16.81
CA THR A 60 -6.57 1.34 18.20
C THR A 60 -8.08 1.25 18.41
N GLU A 61 -8.87 1.69 17.43
CA GLU A 61 -10.33 1.60 17.48
C GLU A 61 -10.77 0.23 16.98
N ASP A 62 -11.62 -0.47 17.75
CA ASP A 62 -11.98 -1.89 17.56
C ASP A 62 -12.45 -2.26 16.14
N LYS A 63 -13.04 -1.31 15.41
CA LYS A 63 -13.52 -1.53 14.04
C LYS A 63 -12.40 -1.65 13.01
N TRP A 64 -11.21 -1.10 13.31
CA TRP A 64 -10.09 -0.96 12.38
C TRP A 64 -8.83 -1.70 12.84
N SER A 65 -8.83 -2.24 14.06
CA SER A 65 -7.73 -3.04 14.66
C SER A 65 -7.71 -4.48 14.17
#